data_AF-A0A259SQP3-F1
#
_entry.id   AF-A0A259SQP3-F1
#
_cell.length_a   1.000
_cell.length_b   1.000
_cell.length_c   1.000
_cell.angle_alpha   90.00
_cell.angle_beta   90.00
_cell.angle_gamma   90.00
#
_symmetry.space_group_name_H-M   'P 1'
#
loop_
_entity.id
_entity.type
_entity.pdbx_description
1 polymer ?
#
loop_
_entity_poly.entity_id
_entity_poly.type
_entity_poly.pdbx_seq_one_letter_code
_entity_poly.pdbx_strand_id
1 'polypeptide(L)'
;RWTFDPVLARNAHFNFSSLGAEGIAFVPDYYDRPGTDRILVEWALERAEDPFRDLRGATPPPLTESEWGRVRTTTLARADGSEIEGAWLAVPAAAPALSDDEEERASHDRLRTRVREALTGLFAAGHVLVACTRIDPTTAAYLAVARPEREETR
;
A
#
# COMPACT_ATOMS: atom_id res chain seq x y z
N ARG A 1 14.48 -7.73 -5.01
CA ARG A 1 13.03 -7.80 -4.69
C ARG A 1 12.86 -8.29 -3.27
N TRP A 2 11.78 -7.90 -2.60
CA TRP A 2 11.46 -8.28 -1.22
C TRP A 2 9.94 -8.44 -1.07
N THR A 3 9.48 -9.09 0.00
CA THR A 3 8.06 -9.21 0.31
C THR A 3 7.75 -8.89 1.77
N PHE A 4 6.61 -8.29 2.07
CA PHE A 4 6.19 -8.05 3.46
C PHE A 4 4.67 -8.23 3.64
N ASP A 5 4.24 -8.40 4.90
CA ASP A 5 2.83 -8.54 5.25
C ASP A 5 2.06 -7.23 5.06
N PRO A 6 0.96 -7.20 4.29
CA PRO A 6 0.24 -5.98 3.96
C PRO A 6 -0.37 -5.21 5.15
N VAL A 7 -0.56 -5.82 6.33
CA VAL A 7 -1.08 -5.08 7.50
C VAL A 7 0.05 -4.49 8.37
N LEU A 8 1.31 -4.68 7.98
CA LEU A 8 2.47 -4.11 8.69
C LEU A 8 2.91 -2.79 8.05
N ALA A 9 2.19 -1.71 8.36
CA ALA A 9 2.44 -0.38 7.80
C ALA A 9 3.87 0.15 8.00
N ARG A 10 4.57 -0.24 9.07
CA ARG A 10 5.99 0.12 9.25
C ARG A 10 6.89 -0.39 8.12
N ASN A 11 6.62 -1.62 7.63
CA ASN A 11 7.41 -2.21 6.55
C ASN A 11 7.07 -1.52 5.23
N ALA A 12 5.80 -1.17 5.03
CA ALA A 12 5.36 -0.38 3.91
C ALA A 12 6.03 0.99 3.86
N HIS A 13 6.00 1.74 4.97
CA HIS A 13 6.64 3.05 5.05
C HIS A 13 8.14 2.96 4.76
N PHE A 14 8.82 1.99 5.36
CA PHE A 14 10.24 1.77 5.12
C PHE A 14 10.55 1.47 3.66
N ASN A 15 9.84 0.53 3.04
CA ASN A 15 10.10 0.15 1.65
C ASN A 15 9.72 1.28 0.68
N PHE A 16 8.53 1.87 0.82
CA PHE A 16 7.99 2.82 -0.16
C PHE A 16 8.47 4.25 0.05
N SER A 17 8.35 4.77 1.27
CA SER A 17 8.62 6.19 1.55
C SER A 17 10.08 6.44 1.94
N SER A 18 10.75 5.50 2.62
CA SER A 18 12.17 5.68 3.00
C SER A 18 13.15 5.20 1.92
N LEU A 19 12.89 4.04 1.30
CA LEU A 19 13.81 3.42 0.33
C LEU A 19 13.40 3.59 -1.13
N GLY A 20 12.22 4.15 -1.42
CA GLY A 20 11.78 4.38 -2.80
C GLY A 20 11.37 3.12 -3.58
N ALA A 21 11.08 2.00 -2.91
CA ALA A 21 10.56 0.81 -3.57
C ALA A 21 9.17 1.06 -4.15
N GLU A 22 8.78 0.19 -5.08
CA GLU A 22 7.42 0.11 -5.62
C GLU A 22 6.79 -1.22 -5.20
N GLY A 23 5.55 -1.18 -4.73
CA GLY A 23 4.73 -2.38 -4.60
C GLY A 23 4.22 -2.77 -5.97
N ILE A 24 4.72 -3.89 -6.49
CA ILE A 24 4.52 -4.29 -7.89
C ILE A 24 3.55 -5.45 -8.07
N ALA A 25 3.27 -6.21 -7.00
CA ALA A 25 2.26 -7.25 -6.99
C ALA A 25 1.77 -7.53 -5.56
N PHE A 26 0.55 -8.04 -5.48
CA PHE A 26 0.02 -8.70 -4.30
C PHE A 26 -0.06 -10.20 -4.56
N VAL A 27 0.43 -11.00 -3.62
CA VAL A 27 0.42 -12.45 -3.71
C VAL A 27 -0.33 -12.99 -2.49
N PRO A 28 -1.57 -13.47 -2.67
CA PRO A 28 -2.32 -14.07 -1.58
C PRO A 28 -1.67 -15.41 -1.18
N ASP A 29 -1.75 -15.74 0.10
CA ASP A 29 -1.30 -17.03 0.65
C ASP A 29 0.11 -17.45 0.17
N TYR A 30 1.05 -16.49 0.17
CA TYR A 30 2.38 -16.60 -0.45
C TYR A 30 3.19 -17.84 -0.04
N TYR A 31 2.99 -18.36 1.17
CA TYR A 31 3.67 -19.57 1.66
C TYR A 31 2.81 -20.85 1.55
N ASP A 32 1.88 -20.89 0.60
CA ASP A 32 0.89 -21.95 0.42
C ASP A 32 0.06 -22.20 1.69
N ARG A 33 -0.18 -21.14 2.46
CA ARG A 33 -0.90 -21.18 3.74
C ARG A 33 -1.87 -20.01 3.86
N PRO A 34 -3.12 -20.25 4.31
CA PRO A 34 -4.10 -19.19 4.54
C PRO A 34 -3.55 -18.05 5.39
N GLY A 35 -3.79 -16.81 4.95
CA GLY A 35 -3.45 -15.60 5.67
C GLY A 35 -1.98 -15.19 5.55
N THR A 36 -1.17 -15.88 4.74
CA THR A 36 0.24 -15.53 4.52
C THR A 36 0.47 -14.54 3.37
N ASP A 37 -0.48 -13.64 3.17
CA ASP A 37 -0.47 -12.63 2.11
C ASP A 37 0.80 -11.77 2.10
N ARG A 38 1.29 -11.45 0.91
CA ARG A 38 2.49 -10.63 0.74
C ARG A 38 2.31 -9.57 -0.34
N ILE A 39 2.79 -8.37 -0.07
CA ILE A 39 3.10 -7.40 -1.12
C ILE A 39 4.54 -7.67 -1.58
N LEU A 40 4.72 -7.89 -2.89
CA LEU A 40 6.02 -7.96 -3.54
C LEU A 40 6.47 -6.55 -3.92
N VAL A 41 7.71 -6.22 -3.55
CA VAL A 41 8.34 -4.93 -3.85
C VAL A 41 9.60 -5.08 -4.69
N GLU A 42 9.84 -4.04 -5.49
CA GLU A 42 11.01 -3.90 -6.34
C GLU A 42 11.63 -2.50 -6.20
N TRP A 43 12.96 -2.44 -6.30
CA TRP A 43 13.71 -1.20 -6.38
C TRP A 43 14.31 -1.09 -7.76
N ALA A 44 14.02 0.01 -8.47
CA ALA A 44 14.60 0.28 -9.77
C ALA A 44 16.00 0.92 -9.60
N LEU A 45 16.99 0.11 -9.20
CA LEU A 45 18.34 0.59 -8.85
C LEU A 45 19.10 1.22 -10.03
N GLU A 46 18.71 0.88 -11.25
CA GLU A 46 19.34 1.39 -12.49
C GLU A 46 18.60 2.60 -13.08
N ARG A 47 17.44 2.96 -12.52
CA ARG A 47 16.63 4.06 -13.04
C ARG A 47 17.21 5.39 -12.57
N ALA A 48 17.50 6.28 -13.52
CA ALA A 48 18.11 7.58 -13.24
C ALA A 48 17.24 8.47 -12.34
N GLU A 49 15.92 8.42 -12.53
CA GLU A 49 14.96 9.24 -11.79
C GLU A 49 13.79 8.41 -11.25
N ASP A 50 13.28 8.81 -10.09
CA ASP A 50 12.10 8.20 -9.49
C ASP A 50 10.82 8.93 -9.93
N PRO A 51 9.96 8.33 -10.79
CA PRO A 51 8.77 8.99 -11.34
C PRO A 51 7.68 9.22 -10.29
N PHE A 52 7.85 8.73 -9.07
CA PHE A 52 6.92 8.89 -7.96
C PHE A 52 7.44 9.81 -6.86
N ARG A 53 8.62 10.41 -7.04
CA ARG A 53 9.32 11.16 -5.98
C ARG A 53 8.45 12.21 -5.31
N ASP A 54 7.65 12.93 -6.09
CA ASP A 54 6.72 13.96 -5.61
C ASP A 54 5.51 13.37 -4.86
N LEU A 55 5.07 12.16 -5.25
CA LEU A 55 3.96 11.46 -4.62
C LEU A 55 4.34 10.75 -3.31
N ARG A 56 5.61 10.41 -3.09
CA ARG A 56 6.06 9.72 -1.87
C ARG A 56 5.82 10.53 -0.59
N GLY A 57 5.72 11.85 -0.72
CA GLY A 57 5.38 12.79 0.35
C GLY A 57 3.92 13.25 0.33
N ALA A 58 3.05 12.66 -0.49
CA ALA A 58 1.65 13.06 -0.58
C ALA A 58 0.92 12.84 0.76
N THR A 59 0.06 13.80 1.10
CA THR A 59 -0.73 13.76 2.33
C THR A 59 -2.04 13.00 2.08
N PRO A 60 -2.32 11.93 2.84
CA PRO A 60 -3.60 11.24 2.72
C PRO A 60 -4.75 12.13 3.23
N PRO A 61 -5.97 11.97 2.68
CA PRO A 61 -7.16 12.53 3.30
C PRO A 61 -7.39 11.92 4.70
N PRO A 62 -8.16 12.57 5.61
CA PRO A 62 -8.37 12.07 6.97
C PRO A 62 -9.08 10.70 6.94
N LEU A 63 -8.34 9.61 7.22
CA LEU A 63 -8.83 8.23 7.28
C LEU A 63 -8.84 7.78 8.74
N THR A 64 -9.86 7.01 9.12
CA THR A 64 -10.06 6.47 10.47
C THR A 64 -10.02 4.94 10.48
N GLU A 65 -10.08 4.34 11.67
CA GLU A 65 -10.12 2.88 11.84
C GLU A 65 -11.31 2.21 11.15
N SER A 66 -12.45 2.91 11.08
CA SER A 66 -13.66 2.44 10.39
C SER A 66 -13.44 2.26 8.88
N GLU A 67 -12.41 2.91 8.33
CA GLU A 67 -12.05 2.89 6.91
C GLU A 67 -10.94 1.88 6.60
N TRP A 68 -10.38 1.17 7.59
CA TRP A 68 -9.35 0.18 7.33
C TRP A 68 -9.79 -0.89 6.33
N GLY A 69 -8.90 -1.20 5.38
CA GLY A 69 -9.17 -2.10 4.27
C GLY A 69 -10.08 -1.52 3.18
N ARG A 70 -10.50 -0.25 3.27
CA ARG A 70 -11.29 0.43 2.23
C ARG A 70 -10.39 1.33 1.39
N VAL A 71 -10.66 1.34 0.09
CA VAL A 71 -9.99 2.21 -0.88
C VAL A 71 -10.77 3.51 -1.00
N ARG A 72 -10.05 4.64 -0.99
CA ARG A 72 -10.60 5.97 -1.26
C ARG A 72 -9.82 6.64 -2.40
N THR A 73 -10.50 6.82 -3.53
CA THR A 73 -9.95 7.49 -4.71
C THR A 73 -9.93 9.01 -4.50
N THR A 74 -8.90 9.67 -5.03
CA THR A 74 -8.72 11.11 -4.98
C THR A 74 -7.92 11.61 -6.18
N THR A 75 -7.92 12.92 -6.41
CA THR A 75 -7.06 13.58 -7.38
C THR A 75 -5.80 14.06 -6.67
N LEU A 76 -4.62 13.78 -7.24
CA LEU A 76 -3.32 14.17 -6.72
C LEU A 76 -2.64 15.13 -7.69
N ALA A 77 -2.11 16.23 -7.15
CA ALA A 77 -1.27 17.14 -7.91
C ALA A 77 0.16 16.61 -8.01
N ARG A 78 0.73 16.70 -9.20
CA ARG A 78 2.13 16.43 -9.52
C ARG A 78 2.99 17.69 -9.36
N ALA A 79 4.30 17.51 -9.25
CA ALA A 79 5.24 18.63 -9.16
C ALA A 79 5.28 19.51 -10.43
N ASP A 80 4.90 18.96 -11.59
CA ASP A 80 4.79 19.70 -12.86
C ASP A 80 3.46 20.45 -13.03
N GLY A 81 2.57 20.37 -12.03
CA GLY A 81 1.24 20.98 -12.05
C GLY A 81 0.15 20.14 -12.71
N SER A 82 0.48 18.96 -13.26
CA SER A 82 -0.53 18.02 -13.75
C SER A 82 -1.29 17.35 -12.60
N GLU A 83 -2.48 16.82 -12.90
CA GLU A 83 -3.29 16.08 -11.94
C GLU A 83 -3.43 14.62 -12.39
N ILE A 84 -3.35 13.71 -11.44
CA ILE A 84 -3.55 12.27 -11.66
C ILE A 84 -4.58 11.71 -10.69
N GLU A 85 -5.20 10.60 -11.05
CA GLU A 85 -5.97 9.81 -10.10
C GLU A 85 -5.04 9.00 -9.18
N GLY A 86 -5.36 8.96 -7.89
CA GLY A 86 -4.70 8.11 -6.91
C GLY A 86 -5.70 7.48 -5.95
N ALA A 87 -5.31 6.38 -5.34
CA ALA A 87 -6.13 5.60 -4.44
C ALA A 87 -5.42 5.39 -3.10
N TRP A 88 -6.10 5.77 -2.01
CA TRP A 88 -5.62 5.59 -0.65
C TRP A 88 -6.24 4.35 -0.03
N LEU A 89 -5.42 3.44 0.50
CA LEU A 89 -5.87 2.26 1.24
C LEU A 89 -5.47 2.41 2.72
N ALA A 90 -6.46 2.58 3.59
CA ALA A 90 -6.23 2.68 5.03
C ALA A 90 -5.88 1.32 5.64
N VAL A 91 -4.90 1.30 6.54
CA VAL A 91 -4.46 0.12 7.30
C VAL A 91 -4.05 0.51 8.72
N PRO A 92 -3.94 -0.46 9.65
CA PRO A 92 -3.38 -0.19 10.96
C PRO A 92 -1.95 0.36 10.87
N ALA A 93 -1.67 1.43 11.61
CA ALA A 93 -0.32 1.99 11.78
C ALA A 93 0.58 1.07 12.62
N ALA A 94 -0.02 0.35 13.57
CA ALA A 94 0.65 -0.63 14.41
C ALA A 94 0.15 -2.04 14.05
N ALA A 95 1.02 -3.04 14.24
CA ALA A 95 0.57 -4.42 14.11
C ALA A 95 -0.52 -4.68 15.16
N PRO A 96 -1.69 -5.21 14.76
CA PRO A 96 -2.69 -5.62 15.73
C PRO A 96 -2.07 -6.64 16.67
N ALA A 97 -2.28 -6.48 17.97
CA ALA A 97 -1.80 -7.42 18.96
C ALA A 97 -2.45 -8.79 18.69
N LEU A 98 -1.66 -9.86 18.76
CA LEU A 98 -2.23 -11.19 18.79
C LEU A 98 -3.00 -11.33 20.10
N SER A 99 -4.29 -11.61 19.99
CA SER A 99 -5.18 -11.75 21.14
C SER A 99 -5.79 -13.13 21.21
N ASP A 100 -5.94 -13.60 22.45
CA ASP A 100 -6.69 -14.81 22.77
C ASP A 100 -8.21 -14.57 22.77
N ASP A 101 -8.66 -13.33 22.58
CA ASP A 101 -10.06 -12.96 22.41
C ASP A 101 -10.62 -13.32 21.01
N GLU A 102 -11.80 -13.92 20.98
CA GLU A 102 -12.45 -14.39 19.75
C GLU A 102 -12.96 -13.23 18.87
N GLU A 103 -13.48 -12.15 19.47
CA GLU A 103 -14.00 -11.01 18.74
C GLU A 103 -12.87 -10.21 18.10
N GLU A 104 -11.76 -10.04 18.81
CA GLU A 104 -10.55 -9.39 18.30
C GLU A 104 -9.93 -10.19 17.15
N ARG A 105 -9.84 -11.53 17.27
CA ARG A 105 -9.44 -12.40 16.15
C ARG A 105 -10.36 -12.26 14.95
N ALA A 106 -11.67 -12.32 15.16
CA ALA A 106 -12.63 -12.20 14.07
C ALA A 106 -12.55 -10.80 13.40
N SER A 107 -12.27 -9.75 14.17
CA SER A 107 -12.04 -8.40 13.65
C SER A 107 -10.77 -8.33 12.80
N HIS A 108 -9.69 -8.94 13.27
CA HIS A 108 -8.43 -9.05 12.54
C HIS A 108 -8.60 -9.81 11.22
N ASP A 109 -9.31 -10.94 11.23
CA ASP A 109 -9.57 -11.72 10.01
C ASP A 109 -10.42 -10.94 9.01
N ARG A 110 -11.47 -10.25 9.47
CA ARG A 110 -12.28 -9.34 8.62
C ARG A 110 -11.44 -8.22 8.03
N LEU A 111 -10.46 -7.68 8.78
CA LEU A 111 -9.54 -6.68 8.27
C LEU A 111 -8.65 -7.26 7.17
N ARG A 112 -8.03 -8.42 7.41
CA ARG A 112 -7.16 -9.07 6.42
C ARG A 112 -7.90 -9.37 5.12
N THR A 113 -9.14 -9.88 5.20
CA THR A 113 -9.99 -10.11 4.02
C THR A 113 -10.23 -8.83 3.24
N ARG A 114 -10.59 -7.72 3.90
CA ARG A 114 -10.79 -6.42 3.23
C ARG A 114 -9.52 -5.89 2.57
N VAL A 115 -8.37 -5.98 3.26
CA VAL A 115 -7.07 -5.56 2.70
C VAL A 115 -6.69 -6.42 1.49
N ARG A 116 -6.91 -7.74 1.55
CA ARG A 116 -6.71 -8.67 0.44
C ARG A 116 -7.56 -8.28 -0.77
N GLU A 117 -8.85 -8.05 -0.58
CA GLU A 117 -9.78 -7.62 -1.63
C GLU A 117 -9.32 -6.29 -2.26
N ALA A 118 -9.01 -5.29 -1.43
CA ALA A 118 -8.55 -3.99 -1.88
C ALA A 118 -7.26 -4.07 -2.71
N LEU A 119 -6.25 -4.78 -2.22
CA LEU A 119 -4.98 -4.93 -2.94
C LEU A 119 -5.15 -5.72 -4.22
N THR A 120 -5.92 -6.81 -4.20
CA THR A 120 -6.23 -7.58 -5.41
C THR A 120 -6.88 -6.68 -6.47
N GLY A 121 -7.86 -5.86 -6.07
CA GLY A 121 -8.52 -4.91 -6.98
C GLY A 121 -7.57 -3.85 -7.54
N LEU A 122 -6.76 -3.21 -6.68
CA LEU A 122 -5.79 -2.20 -7.08
C LEU A 122 -4.77 -2.74 -8.11
N PHE A 123 -4.18 -3.91 -7.82
CA PHE A 123 -3.20 -4.52 -8.72
C PHE A 123 -3.84 -5.03 -10.03
N ALA A 124 -5.06 -5.57 -9.98
CA ALA A 124 -5.80 -5.95 -11.18
C ALA A 124 -6.13 -4.74 -12.07
N ALA A 125 -6.34 -3.57 -11.46
CA ALA A 125 -6.51 -2.29 -12.15
C ALA A 125 -5.18 -1.65 -12.60
N GLY A 126 -4.05 -2.35 -12.52
CA GLY A 126 -2.75 -1.86 -13.00
C GLY A 126 -2.07 -0.82 -12.10
N HIS A 127 -2.52 -0.68 -10.84
CA HIS A 127 -1.88 0.23 -9.90
C HIS A 127 -0.55 -0.32 -9.36
N VAL A 128 0.28 0.60 -8.89
CA VAL A 128 1.52 0.36 -8.14
C VAL A 128 1.44 1.12 -6.82
N LEU A 129 1.93 0.51 -5.74
CA LEU A 129 2.01 1.17 -4.44
C LEU A 129 3.30 1.97 -4.35
N VAL A 130 3.21 3.25 -4.00
CA VAL A 130 4.35 4.18 -4.08
C VAL A 130 4.68 4.87 -2.75
N ALA A 131 3.73 4.92 -1.82
CA ALA A 131 3.96 5.54 -0.52
C ALA A 131 3.19 4.80 0.58
N CYS A 132 3.65 4.95 1.82
CA CYS A 132 2.83 4.65 2.99
C CYS A 132 3.06 5.72 4.05
N THR A 133 2.00 6.40 4.46
CA THR A 133 2.04 7.54 5.37
C THR A 133 1.26 7.23 6.63
N ARG A 134 1.86 7.43 7.80
CA ARG A 134 1.14 7.37 9.08
C ARG A 134 0.29 8.62 9.23
N ILE A 135 -0.99 8.46 9.51
CA ILE A 135 -1.95 9.56 9.71
C ILE A 135 -1.96 9.95 11.19
N ASP A 136 -2.09 8.95 12.05
CA ASP A 136 -2.19 9.12 13.50
C ASP A 136 -1.62 7.87 14.22
N PRO A 137 -1.74 7.75 15.56
CA PRO A 137 -1.21 6.60 16.26
C PRO A 137 -1.75 5.24 15.79
N THR A 138 -2.97 5.18 15.27
CA THR A 138 -3.68 3.94 14.94
C THR A 138 -3.78 3.68 13.44
N THR A 139 -3.81 4.71 12.59
CA THR A 139 -4.06 4.59 11.15
C THR A 139 -2.88 5.06 10.29
N ALA A 140 -2.57 4.27 9.26
CA ALA A 140 -1.69 4.61 8.16
C ALA A 140 -2.40 4.37 6.83
N ALA A 141 -1.86 4.91 5.73
CA ALA A 141 -2.46 4.75 4.42
C ALA A 141 -1.39 4.45 3.35
N TYR A 142 -1.65 3.45 2.52
CA TYR A 142 -0.92 3.25 1.28
C TYR A 142 -1.42 4.23 0.22
N LEU A 143 -0.50 4.74 -0.60
CA LEU A 143 -0.85 5.40 -1.85
C LEU A 143 -0.62 4.45 -3.02
N ALA A 144 -1.67 4.20 -3.79
CA ALA A 144 -1.66 3.50 -5.06
C ALA A 144 -1.91 4.49 -6.20
N VAL A 145 -1.16 4.37 -7.30
CA VAL A 145 -1.36 5.15 -8.53
C VAL A 145 -1.21 4.26 -9.75
N ALA A 146 -1.74 4.69 -10.90
CA ALA A 146 -1.51 3.98 -12.15
C ALA A 146 -0.01 3.84 -12.43
N ARG A 147 0.39 2.66 -12.92
CA ARG A 147 1.77 2.48 -13.39
C ARG A 147 2.01 3.41 -14.59
N PRO A 148 3.03 4.27 -14.59
CA PRO A 148 3.41 4.99 -15.80
C PRO A 148 3.74 3.95 -16.88
N GLU A 149 3.30 4.19 -18.11
CA GLU A 149 3.64 3.32 -19.23
C GLU A 149 5.17 3.15 -19.23
N ARG A 150 5.62 1.89 -19.28
CA ARG A 150 7.05 1.66 -19.40
C ARG A 150 7.47 2.27 -20.72
N GLU A 151 8.40 3.23 -20.70
CA GLU A 151 9.21 3.46 -21.87
C GLU A 151 9.90 2.13 -22.18
N GLU A 152 9.42 1.42 -23.19
CA GLU A 152 10.13 0.27 -23.73
C GLU A 152 11.53 0.76 -24.09
N THR A 153 12.50 0.30 -23.32
CA THR A 153 13.91 0.58 -23.58
C THR A 153 14.21 0.02 -24.97
N ARG A 154 14.33 0.94 -25.93
CA ARG A 154 14.72 0.65 -27.31
C ARG A 154 16.19 0.29 -27.40
#